data_AF-A0A2M6WA48-F1
#
_entry.id   AF-A0A2M6WA48-F1
#
_cell.length_a   1.000
_cell.length_b   1.000
_cell.length_c   1.000
_cell.angle_alpha   90.00
_cell.angle_beta   90.00
_cell.angle_gamma   90.00
#
_symmetry.space_group_name_H-M   'P 1'
#
loop_
_entity.id
_entity.type
_entity.pdbx_description
1 polymer ?
#
loop_
_entity_poly.entity_id
_entity_poly.type
_entity_poly.pdbx_seq_one_letter_code
_entity_poly.pdbx_strand_id
1 'polypeptide(L)'
;MKNPIIRTIYLYLFALVGLGMLVVGMSMIINLGLKAWIFTKADRTDNYMSAPSPLYLVKETGSVKDLQLCADKCSLTAEQKEQINNWLADYEAWKKFEKNRDPNLYIVQSRQRQAATAISLILVGLPLWLFHWGVIKRDNKEKEV
;
A
#
# COMPACT_ATOMS: atom_id res chain seq x y z
N MET A 1 30.28 29.20 -9.07
CA MET A 1 29.18 29.82 -9.86
C MET A 1 29.44 31.31 -9.94
N LYS A 2 29.32 31.93 -11.13
CA LYS A 2 29.71 33.33 -11.38
C LYS A 2 28.88 34.40 -10.62
N ASN A 3 27.82 34.02 -9.89
CA ASN A 3 26.98 34.93 -9.10
C ASN A 3 26.75 34.40 -7.67
N PRO A 4 27.22 35.11 -6.61
CA PRO A 4 27.15 34.63 -5.23
C PRO A 4 25.72 34.60 -4.66
N ILE A 5 24.84 35.49 -5.12
CA ILE A 5 23.43 35.54 -4.72
C ILE A 5 22.70 34.28 -5.20
N ILE A 6 22.90 33.89 -6.47
CA ILE A 6 22.27 32.71 -7.07
C ILE A 6 22.68 31.45 -6.31
N ARG A 7 23.96 31.32 -5.95
CA ARG A 7 24.45 30.21 -5.12
C ARG A 7 23.75 30.16 -3.76
N THR A 8 23.60 31.31 -3.11
CA THR A 8 22.97 31.39 -1.79
C THR A 8 21.51 30.96 -1.86
N ILE A 9 20.74 31.51 -2.81
CA ILE A 9 19.33 31.14 -3.02
C ILE A 9 19.19 29.64 -3.28
N TYR A 10 20.03 29.07 -4.16
CA TYR A 10 20.06 27.64 -4.43
C TYR A 10 20.27 26.82 -3.14
N LEU A 11 21.29 27.15 -2.35
CA LEU A 11 21.61 26.39 -1.14
C LEU A 11 20.45 26.38 -0.13
N TYR A 12 19.85 27.55 0.12
CA TYR A 12 18.73 27.65 1.06
C TYR A 12 17.47 26.96 0.54
N LEU A 13 17.18 27.05 -0.77
CA LEU A 13 16.03 26.37 -1.36
C LEU A 13 16.15 24.85 -1.25
N PHE A 14 17.31 24.28 -1.60
CA PHE A 14 17.51 22.83 -1.50
C PHE A 14 17.59 22.34 -0.05
N ALA A 15 18.16 23.14 0.87
CA ALA A 15 18.09 22.85 2.30
C ALA A 15 16.63 22.83 2.79
N LEU A 16 15.81 23.80 2.38
CA LEU A 16 14.39 23.86 2.75
C LEU A 16 13.61 22.67 2.21
N VAL A 17 13.84 22.28 0.95
CA VAL A 17 13.20 21.09 0.34
C VAL A 17 13.59 19.82 1.11
N GLY A 18 14.88 19.62 1.40
CA GLY A 18 15.35 18.47 2.17
C GLY A 18 14.75 18.41 3.57
N LEU A 19 14.67 19.56 4.26
CA LEU A 19 14.02 19.67 5.56
C LEU A 19 12.52 19.36 5.47
N GLY A 20 11.84 19.85 4.45
CA GLY A 20 10.43 19.56 4.19
C GLY A 20 10.18 18.06 4.02
N MET A 21 11.01 17.37 3.22
CA MET A 21 10.94 15.92 3.07
C MET A 21 11.14 15.18 4.39
N LEU A 22 12.09 15.62 5.22
CA LEU A 22 12.32 15.05 6.56
C LEU A 22 11.09 15.21 7.46
N VAL A 23 10.52 16.41 7.54
CA VAL A 23 9.35 16.68 8.39
C VAL A 23 8.15 15.85 7.95
N VAL A 24 7.90 15.76 6.64
CA VAL A 24 6.80 14.94 6.10
C VAL A 24 7.04 13.45 6.39
N GLY A 25 8.23 12.92 6.10
CA GLY A 25 8.55 11.52 6.37
C GLY A 25 8.44 11.16 7.86
N MET A 26 8.95 12.01 8.76
CA MET A 26 8.86 11.79 10.20
C MET A 26 7.41 11.84 10.69
N SER A 27 6.59 12.79 10.22
CA SER A 27 5.18 12.85 10.59
C SER A 27 4.39 11.61 10.13
N MET A 28 4.73 11.03 8.98
CA MET A 28 4.14 9.78 8.51
C MET A 28 4.49 8.59 9.42
N ILE A 29 5.75 8.46 9.86
CA ILE A 29 6.16 7.40 10.80
C ILE A 29 5.47 7.57 12.15
N ILE A 30 5.38 8.81 12.67
CA ILE A 30 4.68 9.09 13.92
C ILE A 30 3.21 8.68 13.80
N ASN A 31 2.54 9.10 12.73
CA ASN A 31 1.14 8.73 12.47
C ASN A 31 0.96 7.21 12.38
N LEU A 32 1.87 6.50 11.68
CA LEU A 32 1.85 5.04 11.60
C LEU A 32 2.02 4.40 13.00
N GLY A 33 2.93 4.91 13.82
CA GLY A 33 3.13 4.43 15.18
C GLY A 33 1.93 4.67 16.08
N LEU A 34 1.32 5.86 16.00
CA LEU A 34 0.07 6.17 16.70
C LEU A 34 -1.02 5.16 16.31
N LYS A 35 -1.20 4.87 15.02
CA LYS A 35 -2.19 3.89 14.53
C LYS A 35 -1.86 2.44 14.91
N ALA A 36 -0.58 2.11 15.05
CA ALA A 36 -0.14 0.77 15.41
C ALA A 36 -0.31 0.46 16.90
N TRP A 37 -0.04 1.44 17.78
CA TRP A 37 0.05 1.20 19.23
C TRP A 37 -0.99 1.93 20.08
N ILE A 38 -1.51 3.08 19.63
CA ILE A 38 -2.42 3.92 20.43
C ILE A 38 -3.85 3.90 19.86
N PHE A 39 -4.01 4.19 18.57
CA PHE A 39 -5.28 4.24 17.86
C PHE A 39 -5.48 3.00 16.97
N THR A 40 -5.44 1.82 17.56
CA THR A 40 -5.47 0.52 16.85
C THR A 40 -6.70 0.29 15.96
N LYS A 41 -7.75 1.10 16.10
CA LYS A 41 -8.99 1.04 15.29
C LYS A 41 -9.07 2.09 14.18
N ALA A 42 -8.12 3.03 14.10
CA ALA A 42 -8.19 4.16 13.17
C ALA A 42 -8.12 3.76 11.69
N ASP A 43 -7.57 2.59 11.37
CA ASP A 43 -7.44 2.08 9.99
C ASP A 43 -8.51 1.03 9.63
N ARG A 44 -9.50 0.78 10.49
CA ARG A 44 -10.51 -0.27 10.23
C ARG A 44 -11.39 0.04 9.02
N THR A 45 -11.64 1.31 8.71
CA THR A 45 -12.43 1.72 7.54
C THR A 45 -11.73 1.37 6.22
N ASP A 46 -10.40 1.45 6.18
CA ASP A 46 -9.62 1.11 4.98
C ASP A 46 -9.82 -0.35 4.58
N ASN A 47 -10.05 -1.22 5.55
CA ASN A 47 -10.34 -2.64 5.36
C ASN A 47 -11.66 -2.88 4.62
N TYR A 48 -12.71 -2.13 4.97
CA TYR A 48 -14.04 -2.30 4.35
C TYR A 48 -14.10 -1.72 2.94
N MET A 49 -13.36 -0.65 2.66
CA MET A 49 -13.39 0.03 1.36
C MET A 49 -12.42 -0.59 0.34
N SER A 50 -11.35 -1.25 0.79
CA SER A 50 -10.32 -1.84 -0.09
C SER A 50 -10.53 -3.32 -0.38
N ALA A 51 -11.40 -4.00 0.36
CA ALA A 51 -11.73 -5.39 0.09
C ALA A 51 -12.54 -5.49 -1.21
N PRO A 52 -12.18 -6.40 -2.14
CA PRO A 52 -12.99 -6.65 -3.32
C PRO A 52 -14.35 -7.15 -2.86
N SER A 53 -15.41 -6.70 -3.54
CA SER A 53 -16.75 -7.19 -3.30
C SER A 53 -16.75 -8.72 -3.45
N PRO A 54 -17.25 -9.47 -2.46
CA PRO A 54 -17.36 -10.90 -2.57
C PRO A 54 -18.22 -11.30 -3.79
N LEU A 55 -17.77 -12.28 -4.56
CA LEU A 55 -18.51 -12.86 -5.67
C LEU A 55 -19.63 -13.74 -5.13
N TYR A 56 -20.83 -13.18 -4.95
CA TYR A 56 -22.01 -13.94 -4.55
C TYR A 56 -22.65 -14.65 -5.74
N LEU A 57 -22.06 -15.76 -6.18
CA LEU A 57 -22.57 -16.60 -7.29
C LEU A 57 -23.70 -17.57 -6.84
N VAL A 58 -24.59 -17.13 -5.95
CA VAL A 58 -25.59 -18.04 -5.32
C VAL A 58 -26.54 -18.64 -6.37
N LYS A 59 -26.93 -17.86 -7.37
CA LYS A 59 -27.84 -18.30 -8.44
C LYS A 59 -27.13 -19.26 -9.38
N GLU A 60 -25.92 -18.91 -9.80
CA GLU A 60 -25.08 -19.66 -10.72
C GLU A 60 -24.66 -20.99 -10.11
N THR A 61 -24.27 -21.01 -8.83
CA THR A 61 -23.93 -22.25 -8.11
C THR A 61 -25.12 -23.18 -7.98
N GLY A 62 -26.33 -22.66 -7.77
CA GLY A 62 -27.57 -23.46 -7.81
C GLY A 62 -27.76 -24.12 -9.17
N SER A 63 -27.71 -23.32 -10.24
CA SER A 63 -27.86 -23.83 -11.60
C SER A 63 -26.80 -24.88 -11.99
N VAL A 64 -25.53 -24.69 -11.58
CA VAL A 64 -24.47 -25.67 -11.87
C VAL A 64 -24.64 -26.96 -11.05
N LYS A 65 -25.12 -26.88 -9.81
CA LYS A 65 -25.48 -28.06 -9.01
C LYS A 65 -26.66 -28.81 -9.62
N ASP A 66 -27.67 -28.11 -10.11
CA ASP A 66 -28.81 -28.72 -10.79
C ASP A 66 -28.35 -29.47 -12.07
N LEU A 67 -27.40 -28.89 -12.82
CA LEU A 67 -26.77 -29.54 -13.97
C LEU A 67 -25.94 -30.77 -13.58
N GLN A 68 -25.24 -30.72 -12.44
CA GLN A 68 -24.53 -31.88 -11.90
C GLN A 68 -25.50 -33.01 -11.53
N LEU A 69 -26.63 -32.69 -10.89
CA LEU A 69 -27.66 -33.65 -10.49
C LEU A 69 -28.38 -34.26 -11.70
N CYS A 70 -28.51 -33.51 -12.79
CA CYS A 70 -29.13 -33.98 -14.02
C CYS A 70 -28.15 -34.60 -15.02
N ALA A 71 -26.88 -34.76 -14.67
CA ALA A 71 -25.82 -35.11 -15.63
C ALA A 71 -26.09 -36.36 -16.49
N ASP A 72 -26.82 -37.35 -15.94
CA ASP A 72 -27.18 -38.57 -16.66
C ASP A 72 -28.51 -38.46 -17.43
N LYS A 73 -29.33 -37.45 -17.13
CA LYS A 73 -30.61 -37.15 -17.79
C LYS A 73 -30.52 -36.03 -18.84
N CYS A 74 -29.49 -35.18 -18.76
CA CYS A 74 -29.34 -33.96 -19.54
C CYS A 74 -28.50 -34.11 -20.82
N SER A 75 -28.20 -35.35 -21.25
CA SER A 75 -27.41 -35.62 -22.47
C SER A 75 -26.09 -34.85 -22.55
N LEU A 76 -25.41 -34.68 -21.42
CA LEU A 76 -24.14 -33.96 -21.34
C LEU A 76 -22.99 -34.79 -21.94
N THR A 77 -22.07 -34.12 -22.65
CA THR A 77 -20.82 -34.72 -23.09
C THR A 77 -19.90 -35.00 -21.90
N ALA A 78 -18.92 -35.90 -22.07
CA ALA A 78 -17.93 -36.18 -21.03
C ALA A 78 -17.17 -34.90 -20.60
N GLU A 79 -16.81 -34.06 -21.57
CA GLU A 79 -16.16 -32.78 -21.34
C GLU A 79 -17.03 -31.81 -20.52
N GLN A 80 -18.33 -31.73 -20.81
CA GLN A 80 -19.26 -30.88 -20.05
C GLN A 80 -19.42 -31.34 -18.60
N LYS A 81 -19.46 -32.67 -18.37
CA LYS A 81 -19.47 -33.23 -17.01
C LYS A 81 -18.21 -32.88 -16.24
N GLU A 82 -17.05 -32.95 -16.91
CA GLU A 82 -15.77 -32.56 -16.33
C GLU A 82 -15.73 -31.06 -15.97
N GLN A 83 -16.17 -30.20 -16.89
CA GLN A 83 -16.24 -28.75 -16.65
C GLN A 83 -17.13 -28.38 -15.46
N ILE A 84 -18.28 -29.04 -15.29
CA ILE A 84 -19.17 -28.83 -14.14
C ILE A 84 -18.47 -29.19 -12.82
N ASN A 85 -17.79 -30.34 -12.79
CA ASN A 85 -17.07 -30.79 -11.60
C ASN A 85 -15.90 -29.88 -11.26
N ASN A 86 -15.12 -29.46 -12.27
CA ASN A 86 -14.00 -28.52 -12.10
C ASN A 86 -14.50 -27.19 -11.56
N TRP A 87 -15.57 -26.63 -12.13
CA TRP A 87 -16.15 -25.38 -11.67
C TRP A 87 -16.63 -25.44 -10.23
N LEU A 88 -17.30 -26.52 -9.82
CA LEU A 88 -17.76 -26.70 -8.44
C LEU A 88 -16.59 -26.85 -7.47
N ALA A 89 -15.53 -27.56 -7.87
CA ALA A 89 -14.31 -27.70 -7.08
C ALA A 89 -13.59 -26.35 -6.92
N ASP A 90 -13.45 -25.59 -8.01
CA ASP A 90 -12.83 -24.26 -8.01
C ASP A 90 -13.62 -23.26 -7.16
N TYR A 91 -14.96 -23.30 -7.25
CA TYR A 91 -15.82 -22.44 -6.43
C TYR A 91 -15.68 -22.74 -4.94
N GLU A 92 -15.67 -24.02 -4.54
CA GLU A 92 -15.44 -24.40 -3.14
C GLU A 92 -14.02 -24.06 -2.67
N ALA A 93 -13.02 -24.19 -3.53
CA ALA A 93 -11.64 -23.76 -3.25
C ALA A 93 -11.57 -22.24 -3.04
N TRP A 94 -12.20 -21.45 -3.92
CA TRP A 94 -12.31 -20.00 -3.79
C TRP A 94 -13.02 -19.61 -2.49
N LYS A 95 -14.15 -20.24 -2.15
CA LYS A 95 -14.90 -19.95 -0.93
C LYS A 95 -14.09 -20.23 0.34
N LYS A 96 -13.31 -21.32 0.35
CA LYS A 96 -12.36 -21.62 1.43
C LYS A 96 -11.25 -20.58 1.50
N PHE A 97 -10.71 -20.16 0.36
CA PHE A 97 -9.69 -19.12 0.28
C PHE A 97 -10.21 -17.77 0.83
N GLU A 98 -11.39 -17.32 0.42
CA GLU A 98 -12.02 -16.09 0.93
C GLU A 98 -12.24 -16.15 2.44
N LYS A 99 -12.79 -17.27 2.95
CA LYS A 99 -13.06 -17.43 4.39
C LYS A 99 -11.78 -17.39 5.22
N ASN A 100 -10.67 -17.89 4.66
CA ASN A 100 -9.38 -17.95 5.34
C ASN A 100 -8.49 -16.72 5.06
N ARG A 101 -8.96 -15.75 4.28
CA ARG A 101 -8.21 -14.52 3.99
C ARG A 101 -8.00 -13.73 5.28
N ASP A 102 -6.79 -13.25 5.51
CA ASP A 102 -6.48 -12.38 6.65
C ASP A 102 -7.35 -11.11 6.57
N PRO A 103 -8.24 -10.86 7.55
CA PRO A 103 -9.07 -9.68 7.55
C PRO A 103 -8.25 -8.40 7.64
N ASN A 104 -6.97 -8.42 8.02
CA ASN A 104 -6.11 -7.25 8.13
C ASN A 104 -5.17 -7.05 6.94
N LEU A 105 -5.28 -7.87 5.88
CA LEU A 105 -4.40 -7.82 4.71
C LEU A 105 -4.24 -6.39 4.16
N TYR A 106 -5.35 -5.68 3.96
CA TYR A 106 -5.36 -4.33 3.40
C TYR A 106 -4.76 -3.29 4.35
N ILE A 107 -5.01 -3.42 5.65
CA ILE A 107 -4.39 -2.57 6.67
C ILE A 107 -2.88 -2.75 6.64
N VAL A 108 -2.39 -4.00 6.63
CA VAL A 108 -0.96 -4.29 6.59
C VAL A 108 -0.33 -3.72 5.33
N GLN A 109 -0.92 -3.94 4.16
CA GLN A 109 -0.42 -3.38 2.90
C GLN A 109 -0.38 -1.84 2.91
N SER A 110 -1.43 -1.19 3.41
CA SER A 110 -1.49 0.27 3.53
C SER A 110 -0.39 0.81 4.45
N ARG A 111 -0.18 0.16 5.60
CA ARG A 111 0.88 0.50 6.57
C ARG A 111 2.28 0.32 5.99
N GLN A 112 2.51 -0.78 5.26
CA GLN A 112 3.79 -1.03 4.57
C GLN A 112 4.07 0.04 3.51
N ARG A 113 3.06 0.42 2.71
CA ARG A 113 3.19 1.51 1.75
C ARG A 113 3.51 2.84 2.43
N GLN A 114 2.80 3.18 3.51
CA GLN A 114 3.06 4.39 4.28
C GLN A 114 4.49 4.41 4.84
N ALA A 115 4.95 3.30 5.41
CA ALA A 115 6.31 3.15 5.92
C ALA A 115 7.34 3.30 4.80
N ALA A 116 7.15 2.62 3.66
CA ALA A 116 8.06 2.70 2.53
C ALA A 116 8.20 4.14 2.01
N THR A 117 7.09 4.85 1.80
CA THR A 117 7.12 6.25 1.37
C THR A 117 7.82 7.14 2.40
N ALA A 118 7.51 6.98 3.68
CA ALA A 118 8.13 7.77 4.74
C ALA A 118 9.64 7.56 4.83
N ILE A 119 10.09 6.31 4.74
CA ILE A 119 11.51 5.94 4.72
C ILE A 119 12.19 6.53 3.49
N SER A 120 11.58 6.46 2.30
CA SER A 120 12.13 7.07 1.09
C SER A 120 12.31 8.59 1.24
N LEU A 121 11.32 9.29 1.81
CA LEU A 121 11.43 10.73 2.06
C LEU A 121 12.57 11.05 3.01
N ILE A 122 12.76 10.26 4.08
CA ILE A 122 13.84 10.48 5.04
C ILE A 122 15.20 10.18 4.40
N LEU A 123 15.33 9.06 3.69
CA LEU A 123 16.59 8.65 3.06
C LEU A 123 17.08 9.65 2.01
N VAL A 124 16.17 10.32 1.28
CA VAL A 124 16.54 11.35 0.31
C VAL A 124 16.67 12.72 0.97
N GLY A 125 15.73 13.08 1.84
CA GLY A 125 15.69 14.39 2.51
C GLY A 125 16.86 14.62 3.46
N LEU A 126 17.28 13.59 4.19
CA LEU A 126 18.38 13.68 5.17
C LEU A 126 19.71 14.10 4.53
N PRO A 127 20.27 13.37 3.53
CA PRO A 127 21.52 13.78 2.91
C PRO A 127 21.39 15.11 2.16
N LEU A 128 20.23 15.38 1.54
CA LEU A 128 20.00 16.65 0.85
C LEU A 128 20.07 17.84 1.82
N TRP A 129 19.39 17.75 2.97
CA TRP A 129 19.42 18.78 3.99
C TRP A 129 20.80 18.92 4.63
N LEU A 130 21.41 17.80 5.08
CA LEU A 130 22.72 17.82 5.74
C LEU A 130 23.80 18.45 4.86
N PHE A 131 23.83 18.11 3.57
CA PHE A 131 24.80 18.67 2.64
C PHE A 131 24.62 20.18 2.48
N HIS A 132 23.42 20.62 2.11
CA HIS A 132 23.18 22.04 1.82
C HIS A 132 23.31 22.91 3.07
N TRP A 133 22.79 22.44 4.20
CA TRP A 133 22.92 23.14 5.48
C TRP A 133 24.37 23.20 5.97
N GLY A 134 25.13 22.12 5.80
CA GLY A 134 26.55 22.07 6.15
C GLY A 134 27.38 23.11 5.38
N VAL A 135 27.12 23.25 4.07
CA VAL A 135 27.77 24.28 3.24
C VAL A 135 27.40 25.68 3.70
N ILE A 136 26.11 25.95 3.95
CA ILE A 136 25.64 27.26 4.46
C ILE A 136 26.35 27.61 5.78
N LYS A 137 26.42 26.65 6.72
CA LYS A 137 27.05 26.86 8.02
C LYS A 137 28.54 27.19 7.90
N ARG A 138 29.26 26.50 7.00
CA ARG A 138 30.67 26.78 6.74
C ARG A 138 30.86 28.18 6.13
N ASP A 139 30.08 28.51 5.10
CA ASP A 139 30.15 29.81 4.42
C ASP A 139 29.80 30.98 5.35
N ASN A 140 28.88 30.80 6.30
CA ASN A 140 28.56 31.82 7.30
C ASN A 140 29.71 32.02 8.29
N LYS A 141 30.35 30.93 8.75
CA LYS A 141 31.50 31.01 9.66
C LYS A 141 32.70 31.71 9.03
N GLU A 142 32.96 31.46 7.74
CA GLU A 142 34.04 32.13 7.00
C GLU A 142 33.82 33.64 6.81
N LYS A 143 32.58 34.14 6.89
CA LYS A 143 32.27 35.57 6.81
C LYS A 143 32.38 36.31 8.14
N GLU A 144 32.38 35.58 9.25
CA GLU A 144 32.49 36.13 10.61
C GLU A 144 33.95 36.25 11.09
N VAL A 145 34.91 35.63 10.36
CA VAL A 145 36.37 35.71 10.59
C VAL A 145 36.98 36.74 9.67
#